data_AF-Q0ZI06-F1
#
_entry.id   AF-Q0ZI06-F1
#
_cell.length_a   1.000
_cell.length_b   1.000
_cell.length_c   1.000
_cell.angle_alpha   90.00
_cell.angle_beta   90.00
_cell.angle_gamma   90.00
#
_symmetry.space_group_name_H-M   'P 1'
#
loop_
_entity.id
_entity.type
_entity.pdbx_description
1 polymer ?
#
loop_
_entity_poly.entity_id
_entity_poly.type
_entity_poly.pdbx_seq_one_letter_code
_entity_poly.pdbx_strand_id
1 'polypeptide(L)'
;TVTLIMAFNNFKNINTNEKLLDFFRKYFPDSISLIGQKKLIEDFFGVSPSTLVSVKCRPYHVHNKALLIGDAAHAIVPFYGQGMNAGFEDCYILNELFNKHNDDIPSILEEFSGKR
;
A
#
# COMPACT_ATOMS: atom_id res chain seq x y z
N THR A 1 1.88 -10.26 -12.96
CA THR A 1 1.20 -10.43 -11.66
C THR A 1 -0.04 -9.57 -11.65
N VAL A 2 -1.15 -10.07 -11.08
CA VAL A 2 -2.41 -9.32 -10.93
C VAL A 2 -2.82 -9.32 -9.46
N THR A 3 -3.50 -8.26 -9.02
CA THR A 3 -4.03 -8.15 -7.66
C THR A 3 -5.55 -8.01 -7.74
N LEU A 4 -6.27 -8.97 -7.15
CA LEU A 4 -7.72 -8.92 -7.06
C LEU A 4 -8.14 -8.19 -5.78
N ILE A 5 -8.93 -7.13 -5.91
CA ILE A 5 -9.46 -6.36 -4.78
C ILE A 5 -10.98 -6.48 -4.75
N MET A 6 -11.53 -6.97 -3.64
CA MET A 6 -12.95 -6.98 -3.35
C MET A 6 -13.19 -7.07 -1.84
N ALA A 7 -14.44 -6.84 -1.40
CA ALA A 7 -14.78 -6.94 0.02
C ALA A 7 -14.53 -8.36 0.57
N PHE A 8 -14.08 -8.48 1.82
CA PHE A 8 -13.81 -9.77 2.47
C PHE A 8 -14.99 -10.75 2.44
N ASN A 9 -16.23 -10.26 2.47
CA ASN A 9 -17.42 -11.11 2.36
C ASN A 9 -17.50 -11.82 1.01
N ASN A 10 -17.06 -11.17 -0.08
CA ASN A 10 -17.06 -11.79 -1.40
C ASN A 10 -16.01 -12.91 -1.47
N PHE A 11 -14.82 -12.70 -0.89
CA PHE A 11 -13.83 -13.77 -0.76
C PHE A 11 -14.38 -14.96 0.03
N LYS A 12 -15.02 -14.71 1.18
CA LYS A 12 -15.61 -15.77 2.02
C LYS A 12 -16.69 -16.58 1.30
N ASN A 13 -17.45 -15.94 0.42
CA ASN A 13 -18.52 -16.60 -0.35
C ASN A 13 -17.98 -17.52 -1.46
N ILE A 14 -16.73 -17.31 -1.91
CA ILE A 14 -16.06 -18.12 -2.93
C ILE A 14 -15.23 -19.21 -2.23
N ASN A 15 -15.90 -20.32 -1.91
CA ASN A 15 -15.32 -21.41 -1.11
C ASN A 15 -15.15 -22.74 -1.88
N THR A 16 -15.36 -22.72 -3.21
CA THR A 16 -15.25 -23.88 -4.10
C THR A 16 -14.70 -23.44 -5.45
N ASN A 17 -14.05 -24.35 -6.17
CA ASN A 17 -13.51 -24.09 -7.50
C ASN A 17 -14.59 -23.60 -8.48
N GLU A 18 -15.77 -24.19 -8.45
CA GLU A 18 -16.88 -23.86 -9.35
C GLU A 18 -17.35 -22.41 -9.13
N LYS A 19 -17.59 -22.02 -7.87
CA LYS A 19 -17.93 -20.63 -7.51
C LYS A 19 -16.86 -19.63 -7.93
N LEU A 20 -15.58 -20.00 -7.84
CA LEU A 20 -14.49 -19.13 -8.31
C LEU A 20 -14.56 -18.95 -9.83
N LEU A 21 -14.73 -20.04 -10.57
CA LEU A 21 -14.83 -19.99 -12.03
C LEU A 21 -16.09 -19.25 -12.49
N ASP A 22 -17.23 -19.44 -11.83
CA ASP A 22 -18.46 -18.72 -12.15
C ASP A 22 -18.34 -17.22 -11.85
N PHE A 23 -17.66 -16.85 -10.75
CA PHE A 23 -17.35 -15.46 -10.44
C PHE A 23 -16.48 -14.82 -11.54
N PHE A 24 -15.39 -15.50 -11.95
CA PHE A 24 -14.50 -14.99 -12.99
C PHE A 24 -15.17 -14.96 -14.36
N ARG A 25 -15.97 -15.96 -14.74
CA ARG A 25 -16.75 -15.94 -15.99
C ARG A 25 -17.74 -14.78 -16.03
N LYS A 26 -18.31 -14.39 -14.89
CA LYS A 26 -19.28 -13.31 -14.80
C LYS A 26 -18.63 -11.92 -14.86
N TYR A 27 -17.56 -11.70 -14.11
CA TYR A 27 -16.99 -10.36 -13.92
C TYR A 27 -15.69 -10.10 -14.70
N PHE A 28 -14.92 -11.14 -15.02
CA PHE A 28 -13.61 -11.07 -15.67
C PHE A 28 -13.40 -12.21 -16.69
N PRO A 29 -14.29 -12.39 -17.68
CA PRO A 29 -14.35 -13.60 -18.50
C PRO A 29 -13.07 -13.91 -19.30
N ASP A 30 -12.42 -12.86 -19.80
CA ASP A 30 -11.17 -12.93 -20.57
C ASP A 30 -9.99 -13.41 -19.71
N SER A 31 -9.95 -13.02 -18.43
CA SER A 31 -8.84 -13.30 -17.53
C SER A 31 -8.57 -14.80 -17.30
N ILE A 32 -9.57 -15.67 -17.42
CA ILE A 32 -9.38 -17.13 -17.24
C ILE A 32 -8.41 -17.68 -18.29
N SER A 33 -8.56 -17.25 -19.55
CA SER A 33 -7.66 -17.67 -20.63
C SER A 33 -6.24 -17.11 -20.48
N LEU A 34 -6.12 -15.90 -19.96
CA LEU A 34 -4.84 -15.20 -19.78
C LEU A 34 -4.05 -15.73 -18.58
N ILE A 35 -4.72 -16.03 -17.46
CA ILE A 35 -4.09 -16.53 -16.23
C ILE A 35 -3.89 -18.06 -16.30
N GLY A 36 -4.81 -18.76 -16.94
CA GLY A 36 -4.90 -20.22 -16.93
C GLY A 36 -5.76 -20.72 -15.76
N GLN A 37 -6.78 -21.54 -16.05
CA GLN A 37 -7.77 -21.99 -15.08
C GLN A 37 -7.17 -22.68 -13.85
N LYS A 38 -6.20 -23.59 -14.07
CA LYS A 38 -5.53 -24.33 -12.99
C LYS A 38 -4.77 -23.38 -12.07
N LYS A 39 -3.99 -22.46 -12.66
CA LYS A 39 -3.20 -21.47 -11.93
C LYS A 39 -4.09 -20.53 -11.12
N LEU A 40 -5.21 -20.08 -11.69
CA LEU A 40 -6.19 -19.24 -11.00
C LEU A 40 -6.72 -19.90 -9.72
N ILE A 41 -7.07 -21.19 -9.80
CA ILE A 41 -7.57 -21.95 -8.64
C ILE A 41 -6.46 -22.11 -7.59
N GLU A 42 -5.26 -22.52 -8.01
CA GLU A 42 -4.11 -22.73 -7.13
C GLU A 42 -3.72 -21.43 -6.41
N ASP A 43 -3.61 -20.31 -7.14
CA ASP A 43 -3.26 -19.02 -6.56
C ASP A 43 -4.35 -18.52 -5.60
N PHE A 44 -5.63 -18.60 -5.99
CA PHE A 44 -6.73 -18.05 -5.21
C PHE A 44 -6.93 -18.78 -3.88
N PHE A 45 -6.84 -20.11 -3.87
CA PHE A 45 -7.01 -20.92 -2.65
C PHE A 45 -5.71 -21.19 -1.91
N GLY A 46 -4.55 -20.92 -2.53
CA GLY A 46 -3.23 -21.07 -1.92
C GLY A 46 -2.87 -19.93 -0.96
N VAL A 47 -3.60 -18.80 -0.99
CA VAL A 47 -3.35 -17.64 -0.12
C VAL A 47 -4.63 -17.11 0.51
N SER A 48 -4.49 -16.42 1.65
CA SER A 48 -5.60 -15.67 2.26
C SER A 48 -5.62 -14.22 1.76
N PRO A 49 -6.81 -13.62 1.56
CA PRO A 49 -6.92 -12.20 1.20
C PRO A 49 -6.25 -11.31 2.25
N SER A 50 -5.49 -10.31 1.79
CA SER A 50 -4.77 -9.38 2.68
C SER A 50 -5.63 -8.16 3.05
N THR A 51 -5.42 -7.65 4.27
CA THR A 51 -6.05 -6.40 4.74
C THR A 51 -5.33 -5.20 4.15
N LEU A 52 -6.10 -4.20 3.72
CA LEU A 52 -5.60 -2.88 3.36
C LEU A 52 -5.89 -1.92 4.51
N VAL A 53 -4.86 -1.19 4.97
CA VAL A 53 -4.97 -0.25 6.09
C VAL A 53 -4.71 1.18 5.61
N SER A 54 -5.29 2.15 6.28
CA SER A 54 -4.88 3.55 6.17
C SER A 54 -4.58 4.09 7.55
N VAL A 55 -3.39 4.67 7.70
CA VAL A 55 -2.90 5.27 8.93
C VAL A 55 -2.48 6.70 8.61
N LYS A 56 -2.88 7.62 9.48
CA LYS A 56 -2.42 9.01 9.46
C LYS A 56 -1.95 9.36 10.85
N CYS A 57 -0.80 10.00 10.97
CA CYS A 57 -0.31 10.54 12.24
C CYS A 57 0.24 11.95 12.03
N ARG A 58 0.35 12.71 13.12
CA ARG A 58 1.01 14.02 13.16
C ARG A 58 1.29 14.37 14.62
N PRO A 59 2.43 15.03 14.96
CA PRO A 59 3.59 15.28 14.09
C PRO A 59 4.32 13.97 13.73
N TYR A 60 5.20 14.03 12.73
CA TYR A 60 5.99 12.85 12.32
C TYR A 60 7.27 12.69 13.15
N HIS A 61 7.64 13.68 13.95
CA HIS A 61 8.86 13.65 14.75
C HIS A 61 8.58 13.69 16.26
N VAL A 62 9.57 13.28 17.05
CA VAL A 62 9.57 13.42 18.50
C VAL A 62 10.87 14.10 18.94
N HIS A 63 10.74 15.33 19.43
CA HIS A 63 11.88 16.20 19.76
C HIS A 63 12.91 16.22 18.62
N ASN A 64 14.21 16.21 18.94
CA ASN A 64 15.30 16.11 17.99
C ASN A 64 15.84 14.66 17.85
N LYS A 65 15.01 13.64 18.09
CA LYS A 65 15.49 12.26 18.28
C LYS A 65 14.95 11.22 17.30
N ALA A 66 13.74 11.41 16.79
CA ALA A 66 13.10 10.43 15.93
C ALA A 66 12.21 11.11 14.90
N LEU A 67 12.15 10.53 13.70
CA LEU A 67 11.29 10.95 12.60
C LEU A 67 10.70 9.69 11.93
N LEU A 68 9.42 9.74 11.61
CA LEU A 68 8.72 8.77 10.76
C LEU A 68 8.67 9.30 9.32
N ILE A 69 8.89 8.40 8.36
CA ILE A 69 8.76 8.65 6.92
C ILE A 69 8.14 7.41 6.24
N GLY A 70 7.60 7.57 5.03
CA GLY A 70 6.95 6.51 4.28
C GLY A 70 5.73 5.92 5.01
N ASP A 71 5.47 4.63 4.80
CA ASP A 71 4.31 3.93 5.39
C ASP A 71 4.25 4.00 6.93
N ALA A 72 5.39 4.19 7.62
CA ALA A 72 5.41 4.39 9.07
C ALA A 72 4.75 5.71 9.50
N ALA A 73 4.81 6.74 8.64
CA ALA A 73 4.13 8.02 8.83
C ALA A 73 2.72 8.02 8.20
N HIS A 74 2.58 7.42 7.01
CA HIS A 74 1.36 7.54 6.20
C HIS A 74 1.06 6.28 5.37
N ALA A 75 0.71 5.18 6.03
CA ALA A 75 0.16 4.03 5.31
C ALA A 75 -1.13 4.43 4.56
N ILE A 76 -1.14 4.25 3.24
CA ILE A 76 -2.30 4.56 2.38
C ILE A 76 -2.75 3.32 1.61
N VAL A 77 -4.04 3.29 1.30
CA VAL A 77 -4.61 2.25 0.45
C VAL A 77 -4.06 2.36 -0.99
N PRO A 78 -3.76 1.24 -1.67
CA PRO A 78 -2.99 1.21 -2.91
C PRO A 78 -3.78 1.61 -4.17
N PHE A 79 -4.90 2.33 -4.03
CA PHE A 79 -5.78 2.66 -5.16
C PHE A 79 -5.22 3.73 -6.10
N TYR A 80 -4.17 4.45 -5.68
CA TYR A 80 -3.52 5.48 -6.49
C TYR A 80 -2.07 5.13 -6.88
N GLY A 81 -1.55 4.00 -6.41
CA GLY A 81 -0.17 3.57 -6.72
C GLY A 81 0.92 4.54 -6.23
N GLN A 82 0.63 5.40 -5.26
CA GLN A 82 1.53 6.47 -4.82
C GLN A 82 2.27 6.21 -3.51
N GLY A 83 2.01 5.13 -2.76
CA GLY A 83 2.63 4.93 -1.44
C GLY A 83 4.16 4.97 -1.49
N MET A 84 4.75 4.20 -2.41
CA MET A 84 6.20 4.20 -2.64
C MET A 84 6.71 5.57 -3.08
N ASN A 85 6.03 6.23 -4.03
CA ASN A 85 6.46 7.54 -4.55
C ASN A 85 6.40 8.62 -3.45
N ALA A 86 5.35 8.61 -2.62
CA ALA A 86 5.22 9.52 -1.49
C ALA A 86 6.33 9.27 -0.45
N GLY A 87 6.66 8.01 -0.17
CA GLY A 87 7.81 7.67 0.68
C GLY A 87 9.16 8.10 0.09
N PHE A 88 9.35 8.00 -1.22
CA PHE A 88 10.56 8.52 -1.89
C PHE A 88 10.62 10.04 -1.87
N GLU A 89 9.47 10.70 -2.05
CA GLU A 89 9.37 12.15 -1.93
C GLU A 89 9.68 12.61 -0.51
N ASP A 90 9.32 11.86 0.54
CA ASP A 90 9.77 12.14 1.91
C ASP A 90 11.30 12.18 2.01
N CYS A 91 11.99 11.17 1.48
CA CYS A 91 13.45 11.11 1.47
C CYS A 91 14.05 12.30 0.73
N TYR A 92 13.47 12.66 -0.42
CA TYR A 92 13.91 13.82 -1.21
C TYR A 92 13.75 15.13 -0.43
N ILE A 93 12.56 15.37 0.14
CA ILE A 93 12.28 16.58 0.94
C ILE A 93 13.20 16.62 2.17
N LEU A 94 13.41 15.50 2.84
CA LEU A 94 14.30 15.42 3.99
C LEU A 94 15.74 15.80 3.60
N ASN A 95 16.26 15.28 2.50
CA ASN A 95 17.58 15.63 1.97
C ASN A 95 17.69 17.14 1.64
N GLU A 96 16.67 17.73 1.02
CA GLU A 96 16.64 19.18 0.77
C GLU A 96 16.68 20.00 2.05
N LEU A 97 16.02 19.53 3.12
CA LEU A 97 16.06 20.19 4.43
C LEU A 97 17.44 20.08 5.11
N PHE A 98 18.13 18.94 4.97
CA PHE A 98 19.51 18.78 5.43
C PHE A 98 20.43 19.83 4.78
N ASN A 99 20.35 19.97 3.45
CA ASN A 99 21.09 21.00 2.71
C ASN A 99 20.73 22.42 3.15
N LYS A 100 19.44 22.70 3.34
CA LYS A 100 18.94 24.03 3.70
C LYS A 100 19.40 24.48 5.10
N HIS A 101 19.42 23.57 6.06
CA HIS A 101 19.65 23.87 7.48
C HIS A 101 21.05 23.53 7.96
N ASN A 102 21.97 23.16 7.06
CA ASN A 102 23.36 22.77 7.39
C ASN A 102 23.41 21.75 8.54
N ASP A 103 22.63 20.67 8.41
CA ASP A 103 22.55 19.57 9.38
C ASP A 103 22.00 19.94 10.78
N ASP A 104 21.35 21.10 10.96
CA ASP A 104 20.65 21.44 12.20
C ASP A 104 19.37 20.59 12.40
N ILE A 105 19.55 19.42 13.03
CA ILE A 105 18.49 18.40 13.21
C ILE A 105 17.19 18.97 13.80
N PRO A 106 17.19 19.78 14.88
CA PRO A 106 15.95 20.35 15.42
C PRO A 106 15.13 21.13 14.38
N SER A 107 15.75 22.03 13.62
CA SER A 107 15.06 22.81 12.58
C SER A 107 14.58 21.94 11.42
N ILE A 108 15.37 20.93 11.03
CA ILE A 108 15.01 19.98 9.98
C ILE A 108 13.75 19.20 10.36
N LEU A 109 13.70 18.62 11.57
CA LEU A 109 12.58 17.78 11.99
C LEU A 109 11.28 18.60 12.16
N GLU A 110 11.39 19.80 12.71
CA GLU A 110 10.27 20.74 12.86
C GLU A 110 9.72 21.14 11.47
N GLU A 111 10.58 21.56 10.54
CA GLU A 111 10.13 21.94 9.19
C GLU A 111 9.60 20.75 8.39
N PHE A 112 10.19 19.55 8.53
CA PHE A 112 9.72 18.36 7.84
C PHE A 112 8.28 18.01 8.27
N SER A 113 8.02 17.98 9.58
CA SER A 113 6.67 17.73 10.10
C SER A 113 5.72 18.90 9.86
N GLY A 114 6.23 20.12 9.64
CA GLY A 114 5.43 21.27 9.23
C GLY A 114 4.94 21.18 7.78
N LYS A 115 5.82 20.74 6.86
CA LYS A 115 5.58 20.65 5.42
C LYS A 115 4.78 19.41 4.99
N ARG A 116 5.03 18.27 5.62
CA ARG A 116 4.33 16.99 5.38
C ARG A 116 3.21 16.81 6.40
#